data_AF-A0A6L7CX13-F1
#
_entry.id   AF-A0A6L7CX13-F1
#
_cell.length_a   1.000
_cell.length_b   1.000
_cell.length_c   1.000
_cell.angle_alpha   90.00
_cell.angle_beta   90.00
_cell.angle_gamma   90.00
#
_symmetry.space_group_name_H-M   'P 1'
#
loop_
_entity.id
_entity.type
_entity.pdbx_description
1 polymer ?
#
loop_
_entity_poly.entity_id
_entity_poly.type
_entity_poly.pdbx_seq_one_letter_code
_entity_poly.pdbx_strand_id
1 'polypeptide(L)'
;RVYSAKNKAYGLFSEESELAQTLRLQRQGEEDFLAFSRAATGRLRDELAKYPFADGGFVLFCHYRYLAVEYLLVAVLSNLSSMRVNENLDINPTHYLDINHADIVARIDLTEWETNPESTRYLTFLKGRVGRKVADFFMDFLGASEGLNAKAQNRGLLQAVDDFTAEAQLDKAERQNVRQQVYSYCNEQLQ
;
A
#
# COMPACT_ATOMS: atom_id res chain seq x y z
N ARG A 1 12.13 3.99 -1.51
CA ARG A 1 12.27 3.78 -2.98
C ARG A 1 11.62 2.47 -3.43
N VAL A 2 11.95 1.32 -2.82
CA VAL A 2 11.40 0.01 -3.21
C VAL A 2 9.86 -0.01 -3.26
N TYR A 3 9.18 0.44 -2.20
CA TYR A 3 7.71 0.48 -2.17
C TYR A 3 7.12 1.48 -3.18
N SER A 4 7.74 2.64 -3.34
CA SER A 4 7.24 3.72 -4.21
C SER A 4 7.18 3.31 -5.68
N ALA A 5 8.15 2.51 -6.15
CA ALA A 5 8.31 2.10 -7.54
C ALA A 5 7.47 0.87 -7.94
N LYS A 6 6.79 0.21 -7.01
CA LYS A 6 5.91 -0.93 -7.29
C LYS A 6 4.47 -0.47 -7.59
N ASN A 7 3.75 -1.27 -8.37
CA ASN A 7 2.32 -1.08 -8.60
C ASN A 7 1.54 -1.26 -7.29
N LYS A 8 0.78 -0.23 -6.91
CA LYS A 8 0.00 -0.17 -5.68
C LYS A 8 -1.49 -0.14 -5.98
N ALA A 9 -2.26 -0.80 -5.13
CA ALA A 9 -3.69 -0.57 -5.00
C ALA A 9 -3.95 0.49 -3.93
N TYR A 10 -5.12 1.11 -4.01
CA TYR A 10 -5.67 1.93 -2.94
C TYR A 10 -6.73 1.13 -2.19
N GLY A 11 -6.80 1.34 -0.89
CA GLY A 11 -7.75 0.74 0.00
C GLY A 11 -8.24 1.71 1.06
N LEU A 12 -9.19 1.23 1.83
CA LEU A 12 -9.68 1.84 3.05
C LEU A 12 -9.95 0.73 4.06
N PHE A 13 -9.90 1.08 5.35
CA PHE A 13 -10.38 0.18 6.39
C PHE A 13 -11.88 -0.04 6.26
N SER A 14 -12.32 -1.27 6.52
CA SER A 14 -13.73 -1.56 6.78
C SER A 14 -14.14 -0.99 8.14
N GLU A 15 -15.44 -0.80 8.34
CA GLU A 15 -15.98 -0.30 9.61
C GLU A 15 -15.63 -1.21 10.79
N GLU A 16 -15.57 -2.52 10.54
CA GLU A 16 -15.24 -3.56 11.53
C GLU A 16 -13.72 -3.81 11.67
N SER A 17 -12.86 -3.00 11.03
CA SER A 17 -11.41 -3.18 11.13
C SER A 17 -10.93 -3.02 12.56
N GLU A 18 -10.62 -4.14 13.21
CA GLU A 18 -10.04 -4.13 14.54
C GLU A 18 -8.64 -3.49 14.54
N LEU A 19 -7.88 -3.61 13.43
CA LEU A 19 -6.59 -2.94 13.31
C LEU A 19 -6.77 -1.43 13.35
N ALA A 20 -7.72 -0.91 12.58
CA ALA A 20 -8.06 0.51 12.58
C ALA A 20 -8.50 1.01 13.96
N GLN A 21 -9.30 0.24 14.68
CA GLN A 21 -9.72 0.59 16.05
C GLN A 21 -8.52 0.70 17.00
N THR A 22 -7.68 -0.34 17.06
CA THR A 22 -6.46 -0.32 17.91
C THR A 22 -5.46 0.76 17.50
N LEU A 23 -5.34 1.04 16.19
CA LEU A 23 -4.49 2.10 15.69
C LEU A 23 -5.00 3.48 16.12
N ARG A 24 -6.32 3.72 16.16
CA ARG A 24 -6.87 4.98 16.71
C ARG A 24 -6.51 5.17 18.18
N LEU A 25 -6.64 4.13 19.00
CA LEU A 25 -6.26 4.18 20.42
C LEU A 25 -4.76 4.49 20.57
N GLN A 26 -3.92 3.83 19.76
CA GLN A 26 -2.49 4.10 19.73
C GLN A 26 -2.19 5.56 19.35
N ARG A 27 -2.89 6.10 18.34
CA ARG A 27 -2.73 7.50 17.89
C ARG A 27 -3.23 8.53 18.90
N GLN A 28 -4.23 8.17 19.71
CA GLN A 28 -4.74 8.98 20.82
C GLN A 28 -3.85 8.91 22.07
N GLY A 29 -2.82 8.05 22.06
CA GLY A 29 -1.91 7.84 23.20
C GLY A 29 -2.48 6.94 24.29
N GLU A 30 -3.59 6.26 24.02
CA GLU A 30 -4.22 5.29 24.94
C GLU A 30 -3.51 3.93 24.89
N GLU A 31 -2.77 3.64 23.81
CA GLU A 31 -1.97 2.42 23.64
C GLU A 31 -0.54 2.74 23.18
N ASP A 32 0.46 2.04 23.74
CA ASP A 32 1.85 2.17 23.31
C ASP A 32 2.09 1.46 21.96
N PHE A 33 2.97 2.03 21.12
CA PHE A 33 3.26 1.49 19.79
C PHE A 33 3.80 0.05 19.82
N LEU A 34 4.61 -0.32 20.81
CA LEU A 34 5.11 -1.69 20.94
C LEU A 34 4.00 -2.66 21.35
N ALA A 35 3.09 -2.24 22.22
CA ALA A 35 1.92 -3.05 22.60
C ALA A 35 0.99 -3.28 21.39
N PHE A 36 0.63 -2.20 20.70
CA PHE A 36 -0.17 -2.22 19.47
C PHE A 36 0.45 -3.15 18.42
N SER A 37 1.74 -2.98 18.11
CA SER A 37 2.41 -3.75 17.06
C SER A 37 2.54 -5.24 17.43
N ARG A 38 2.72 -5.59 18.71
CA ARG A 38 2.71 -6.99 19.19
C ARG A 38 1.32 -7.61 19.05
N ALA A 39 0.28 -6.91 19.48
CA ALA A 39 -1.10 -7.39 19.36
C ALA A 39 -1.50 -7.57 17.87
N ALA A 40 -1.17 -6.59 17.03
CA ALA A 40 -1.38 -6.66 15.58
C ALA A 40 -0.60 -7.83 14.95
N THR A 41 0.65 -8.09 15.37
CA THR A 41 1.42 -9.26 14.91
C THR A 41 0.75 -10.58 15.29
N GLY A 42 0.15 -10.67 16.49
CA GLY A 42 -0.62 -11.84 16.92
C GLY A 42 -1.81 -12.12 15.99
N ARG A 43 -2.60 -11.09 15.68
CA ARG A 43 -3.72 -11.20 14.73
C ARG A 43 -3.25 -11.58 13.32
N LEU A 44 -2.16 -10.96 12.85
CA LEU A 44 -1.57 -11.30 11.55
C LEU A 44 -1.15 -12.76 11.48
N ARG A 45 -0.53 -13.30 12.54
CA ARG A 45 -0.19 -14.72 12.64
C ARG A 45 -1.44 -15.60 12.56
N ASP A 46 -2.48 -15.26 13.30
CA ASP A 46 -3.72 -16.05 13.34
C ASP A 46 -4.45 -16.03 11.98
N GLU A 47 -4.40 -14.90 11.27
CA GLU A 47 -4.88 -14.79 9.90
C GLU A 47 -4.03 -15.64 8.96
N LEU A 48 -2.70 -15.51 9.02
CA LEU A 48 -1.74 -16.25 8.20
C LEU A 48 -1.92 -17.77 8.35
N ALA A 49 -2.22 -18.25 9.56
CA ALA A 49 -2.41 -19.67 9.86
C ALA A 49 -3.61 -20.30 9.13
N LYS A 50 -4.57 -19.49 8.65
CA LYS A 50 -5.70 -19.95 7.82
C LYS A 50 -5.27 -20.32 6.39
N TYR A 51 -4.06 -19.94 5.98
CA TYR A 51 -3.58 -20.06 4.61
C TYR A 51 -2.40 -21.05 4.52
N PRO A 52 -2.58 -22.25 3.93
CA PRO A 52 -1.58 -23.33 3.95
C PRO A 52 -0.31 -23.10 3.12
N PHE A 53 -0.21 -21.97 2.42
CA PHE A 53 0.89 -21.61 1.51
C PHE A 53 1.76 -20.45 2.02
N ALA A 54 1.46 -19.92 3.21
CA ALA A 54 2.18 -18.78 3.74
C ALA A 54 3.43 -19.24 4.49
N ASP A 55 4.59 -19.04 3.88
CA ASP A 55 5.86 -19.13 4.59
C ASP A 55 5.95 -18.01 5.64
N GLY A 56 6.50 -18.33 6.81
CA GLY A 56 6.74 -17.35 7.86
C GLY A 56 7.72 -16.25 7.41
N GLY A 57 7.70 -15.12 8.10
CA GLY A 57 8.59 -14.00 7.82
C GLY A 57 8.74 -13.06 9.00
N PHE A 58 9.49 -11.99 8.79
CA PHE A 58 9.63 -10.91 9.75
C PHE A 58 8.56 -9.86 9.48
N VAL A 59 7.76 -9.58 10.51
CA VAL A 59 6.76 -8.50 10.44
C VAL A 59 7.43 -7.19 10.85
N LEU A 60 7.39 -6.22 9.96
CA LEU A 60 7.88 -4.87 10.19
C LEU A 60 6.69 -3.93 10.35
N PHE A 61 6.59 -3.29 11.52
CA PHE A 61 5.78 -2.10 11.74
C PHE A 61 6.72 -0.89 11.80
N CYS A 62 6.56 0.05 10.89
CA CYS A 62 7.39 1.25 10.81
C CYS A 62 6.51 2.49 10.81
N HIS A 63 6.55 3.23 11.91
CA HIS A 63 5.93 4.55 12.02
C HIS A 63 6.98 5.62 11.67
N TYR A 64 6.71 6.45 10.67
CA TYR A 64 7.66 7.45 10.22
C TYR A 64 6.98 8.69 9.65
N ARG A 65 7.70 9.81 9.72
CA ARG A 65 7.28 11.09 9.14
C ARG A 65 8.02 11.38 7.85
N TYR A 66 7.32 11.79 6.81
CA TYR A 66 7.91 12.24 5.55
C TYR A 66 7.13 13.44 5.02
N LEU A 67 7.82 14.56 4.75
CA LEU A 67 7.21 15.81 4.27
C LEU A 67 6.00 16.26 5.11
N ALA A 68 6.15 16.22 6.45
CA ALA A 68 5.11 16.54 7.44
C ALA A 68 3.88 15.62 7.45
N VAL A 69 3.93 14.50 6.73
CA VAL A 69 2.89 13.46 6.75
C VAL A 69 3.36 12.27 7.58
N GLU A 70 2.48 11.76 8.43
CA GLU A 70 2.71 10.60 9.29
C GLU A 70 2.26 9.32 8.57
N TYR A 71 3.10 8.29 8.57
CA TYR A 71 2.82 7.03 7.90
C TYR A 71 3.03 5.85 8.84
N LEU A 72 2.14 4.85 8.74
CA LEU A 72 2.39 3.50 9.23
C LEU A 72 2.64 2.57 8.03
N LEU A 73 3.83 1.98 7.95
CA LEU A 73 4.14 0.92 7.01
C LEU A 73 4.14 -0.43 7.74
N VAL A 74 3.38 -1.37 7.20
CA VAL A 74 3.31 -2.76 7.66
C VAL A 74 3.80 -3.66 6.54
N ALA A 75 4.81 -4.48 6.79
CA ALA A 75 5.37 -5.39 5.80
C ALA A 75 5.68 -6.76 6.39
N VAL A 76 5.54 -7.80 5.56
CA VAL A 76 6.08 -9.13 5.86
C VAL A 76 7.27 -9.36 4.95
N LEU A 77 8.45 -9.53 5.56
CA LEU A 77 9.73 -9.64 4.87
C LEU A 77 10.30 -11.05 5.06
N SER A 78 10.70 -11.66 3.95
CA SER A 78 11.44 -12.92 3.99
C SER A 78 12.87 -12.69 4.48
N ASN A 79 13.42 -13.68 5.16
CA ASN A 79 14.85 -13.71 5.51
C ASN A 79 15.60 -14.59 4.52
N LEU A 80 16.66 -14.05 3.94
CA LEU A 80 17.52 -14.76 2.99
C LEU A 80 18.88 -15.06 3.60
N SER A 81 19.46 -16.16 3.17
CA SER A 81 20.82 -16.56 3.52
C SER A 81 21.77 -16.23 2.38
N SER A 82 22.96 -15.73 2.71
CA SER A 82 24.05 -15.50 1.76
C SER A 82 25.40 -15.79 2.42
N MET A 83 26.48 -15.67 1.65
CA MET A 83 27.85 -15.79 2.14
C MET A 83 28.52 -14.43 2.10
N ARG A 84 29.14 -14.03 3.21
CA ARG A 84 29.94 -12.80 3.31
C ARG A 84 31.40 -13.18 3.48
N VAL A 85 32.26 -12.59 2.64
CA VAL A 85 33.71 -12.58 2.85
C VAL A 85 34.02 -11.42 3.82
N ASN A 86 34.64 -11.73 4.95
CA ASN A 86 35.02 -10.72 5.95
C ASN A 86 36.39 -10.07 5.62
N GLU A 87 36.85 -9.17 6.48
CA GLU A 87 38.13 -8.45 6.33
C GLU A 87 39.37 -9.38 6.37
N ASN A 88 39.23 -10.57 6.96
CA ASN A 88 40.28 -11.59 7.05
C ASN A 88 40.21 -12.62 5.90
N LEU A 89 39.33 -12.40 4.90
CA LEU A 89 39.05 -13.34 3.81
C LEU A 89 38.36 -14.65 4.22
N ASP A 90 37.77 -14.70 5.42
CA ASP A 90 36.94 -15.84 5.83
C ASP A 90 35.54 -15.76 5.23
N ILE A 91 35.02 -16.92 4.82
CA ILE A 91 33.66 -17.06 4.32
C ILE A 91 32.74 -17.42 5.50
N ASN A 92 31.81 -16.52 5.83
CA ASN A 92 30.82 -16.74 6.88
C ASN A 92 29.40 -16.66 6.32
N PRO A 93 28.46 -17.47 6.83
CA PRO A 93 27.04 -17.30 6.52
C PRO A 93 26.55 -15.96 7.08
N THR A 94 25.66 -15.32 6.33
CA THR A 94 24.97 -14.10 6.73
C THR A 94 23.49 -14.18 6.39
N HIS A 95 22.67 -13.48 7.16
CA HIS A 95 21.23 -13.38 6.95
C HIS A 95 20.83 -11.93 6.73
N TYR A 96 19.87 -11.69 5.83
CA TYR A 96 19.35 -10.35 5.56
C TYR A 96 17.88 -10.39 5.15
N LEU A 97 17.19 -9.29 5.42
CA LEU A 97 15.78 -9.12 5.03
C LEU A 97 15.68 -8.80 3.54
N ASP A 98 14.84 -9.54 2.81
CA ASP A 98 14.58 -9.29 1.40
C ASP A 98 13.57 -8.16 1.19
N ILE A 99 14.06 -6.93 1.35
CA ILE A 99 13.24 -5.73 1.16
C ILE A 99 12.82 -5.59 -0.30
N ASN A 100 13.69 -5.94 -1.25
CA ASN A 100 13.48 -5.70 -2.68
C ASN A 100 12.33 -6.55 -3.24
N HIS A 101 12.22 -7.79 -2.78
CA HIS A 101 11.14 -8.71 -3.20
C HIS A 101 9.99 -8.76 -2.20
N ALA A 102 9.86 -7.77 -1.30
CA ALA A 102 8.70 -7.66 -0.42
C ALA A 102 7.41 -7.56 -1.25
N ASP A 103 6.56 -8.59 -1.16
CA ASP A 103 5.30 -8.69 -1.89
C ASP A 103 4.09 -8.39 -1.00
N ILE A 104 4.26 -8.41 0.33
CA ILE A 104 3.24 -8.11 1.33
C ILE A 104 3.64 -6.81 2.04
N VAL A 105 3.10 -5.68 1.57
CA VAL A 105 3.34 -4.37 2.16
C VAL A 105 2.09 -3.52 2.06
N ALA A 106 1.70 -2.91 3.18
CA ALA A 106 0.71 -1.86 3.25
C ALA A 106 1.33 -0.60 3.86
N ARG A 107 0.85 0.55 3.39
CA ARG A 107 1.18 1.86 3.94
C ARG A 107 -0.10 2.64 4.16
N ILE A 108 -0.29 3.08 5.39
CA ILE A 108 -1.39 3.94 5.81
C ILE A 108 -0.84 5.35 5.97
N ASP A 109 -1.42 6.30 5.24
CA ASP A 109 -1.28 7.73 5.47
C ASP A 109 -2.15 8.11 6.67
N LEU A 110 -1.51 8.23 7.83
CA LEU A 110 -2.21 8.48 9.09
C LEU A 110 -2.81 9.88 9.10
N THR A 111 -2.12 10.85 8.49
CA THR A 111 -2.61 12.23 8.41
C THR A 111 -3.87 12.34 7.56
N GLU A 112 -3.88 11.78 6.36
CA GLU A 112 -5.08 11.75 5.50
C GLU A 112 -6.24 11.01 6.20
N TRP A 113 -5.94 9.86 6.80
CA TRP A 113 -6.93 9.04 7.50
C TRP A 113 -7.58 9.75 8.70
N GLU A 114 -6.81 10.56 9.43
CA GLU A 114 -7.29 11.31 10.60
C GLU A 114 -8.01 12.61 10.23
N THR A 115 -7.60 13.27 9.15
CA THR A 115 -8.08 14.62 8.81
C THR A 115 -9.16 14.65 7.72
N ASN A 116 -9.30 13.60 6.91
CA ASN A 116 -10.25 13.55 5.80
C ASN A 116 -11.15 12.30 5.88
N PRO A 117 -12.30 12.39 6.59
CA PRO A 117 -13.22 11.26 6.78
C PRO A 117 -13.81 10.69 5.48
N GLU A 118 -13.92 11.50 4.43
CA GLU A 118 -14.45 11.10 3.11
C GLU A 118 -13.38 10.43 2.23
N SER A 119 -12.13 10.38 2.69
CA SER A 119 -11.02 9.81 1.91
C SER A 119 -11.11 8.30 1.80
N THR A 120 -10.99 7.79 0.58
CA THR A 120 -10.93 6.35 0.28
C THR A 120 -9.54 5.90 -0.22
N ARG A 121 -8.51 6.73 0.03
CA ARG A 121 -7.17 6.58 -0.58
C ARG A 121 -6.00 6.61 0.41
N TYR A 122 -6.27 6.70 1.71
CA TYR A 122 -5.23 6.78 2.74
C TYR A 122 -4.46 5.46 2.91
N LEU A 123 -5.03 4.32 2.55
CA LEU A 123 -4.35 3.03 2.60
C LEU A 123 -3.88 2.65 1.20
N THR A 124 -2.62 2.25 1.08
CA THR A 124 -2.05 1.71 -0.15
C THR A 124 -1.41 0.36 0.13
N PHE A 125 -1.48 -0.58 -0.80
CA PHE A 125 -0.86 -1.90 -0.66
C PHE A 125 -0.32 -2.42 -1.98
N LEU A 126 0.67 -3.30 -1.94
CA LEU A 126 1.19 -3.93 -3.15
C LEU A 126 0.16 -4.93 -3.68
N LYS A 127 -0.23 -4.80 -4.96
CA LYS A 127 -1.03 -5.83 -5.60
C LYS A 127 -0.15 -7.08 -5.73
N GLY A 128 -0.53 -8.15 -5.05
CA GLY A 128 0.11 -9.45 -5.22
C GLY A 128 0.12 -9.86 -6.70
N ARG A 129 1.04 -10.74 -7.09
CA ARG A 129 1.05 -11.27 -8.46
C ARG A 129 -0.28 -11.98 -8.73
N VAL A 130 -0.86 -11.72 -9.91
CA VAL A 130 -2.13 -12.32 -10.36
C VAL A 130 -2.11 -13.83 -10.12
N GLY A 131 -3.12 -14.33 -9.39
CA GLY A 131 -3.27 -15.76 -9.09
C GLY A 131 -2.80 -16.22 -7.70
N ARG A 132 -2.16 -15.35 -6.89
CA ARG A 132 -1.87 -15.68 -5.48
C ARG A 132 -2.86 -15.04 -4.53
N LYS A 133 -3.55 -15.85 -3.73
CA LYS A 133 -4.35 -15.49 -2.53
C LYS A 133 -3.54 -14.81 -1.39
N VAL A 134 -2.30 -14.40 -1.67
CA VAL A 134 -1.36 -13.79 -0.72
C VAL A 134 -1.76 -12.35 -0.40
N ALA A 135 -2.48 -11.66 -1.28
CA ALA A 135 -3.01 -10.33 -0.97
C ALA A 135 -4.25 -10.43 -0.05
N ASP A 136 -5.08 -11.45 -0.22
CA ASP A 136 -6.38 -11.58 0.45
C ASP A 136 -6.22 -11.68 1.96
N PHE A 137 -5.36 -12.58 2.46
CA PHE A 137 -5.12 -12.71 3.91
C PHE A 137 -4.63 -11.40 4.55
N PHE A 138 -3.83 -10.64 3.81
CA PHE A 138 -3.25 -9.42 4.34
C PHE A 138 -4.31 -8.31 4.39
N MET A 139 -5.21 -8.27 3.40
CA MET A 139 -6.38 -7.38 3.45
C MET A 139 -7.36 -7.79 4.55
N ASP A 140 -7.55 -9.09 4.78
CA ASP A 140 -8.36 -9.61 5.90
C ASP A 140 -7.76 -9.19 7.25
N PHE A 141 -6.43 -9.35 7.43
CA PHE A 141 -5.71 -8.89 8.62
C PHE A 141 -5.85 -7.37 8.83
N LEU A 142 -5.70 -6.58 7.77
CA LEU A 142 -5.87 -5.13 7.85
C LEU A 142 -7.32 -4.75 8.15
N GLY A 143 -8.28 -5.65 7.90
CA GLY A 143 -9.69 -5.30 7.81
C GLY A 143 -9.88 -4.21 6.78
N ALA A 144 -9.39 -4.42 5.55
CA ALA A 144 -9.41 -3.40 4.52
C ALA A 144 -10.02 -3.94 3.22
N SER A 145 -10.56 -3.04 2.41
CA SER A 145 -11.10 -3.35 1.09
C SER A 145 -10.47 -2.45 0.03
N GLU A 146 -10.51 -2.88 -1.23
CA GLU A 146 -10.05 -2.04 -2.34
C GLU A 146 -10.99 -0.84 -2.50
N GLY A 147 -10.45 0.36 -2.28
CA GLY A 147 -11.24 1.60 -2.23
C GLY A 147 -11.43 2.25 -3.59
N LEU A 148 -10.74 1.77 -4.62
CA LEU A 148 -10.61 2.48 -5.88
C LEU A 148 -10.94 1.58 -7.07
N ASN A 149 -12.10 1.82 -7.67
CA ASN A 149 -12.47 1.21 -8.94
C ASN A 149 -11.83 2.01 -10.09
N ALA A 150 -10.70 1.52 -10.61
CA ALA A 150 -9.95 2.18 -11.68
C ALA A 150 -10.80 2.45 -12.94
N LYS A 151 -11.78 1.57 -13.26
CA LYS A 151 -12.69 1.79 -14.39
C LYS A 151 -13.62 2.98 -14.14
N ALA A 152 -14.14 3.10 -12.93
CA ALA A 152 -15.01 4.22 -12.56
C ALA A 152 -14.24 5.55 -12.58
N GLN A 153 -13.00 5.57 -12.07
CA GLN A 153 -12.18 6.79 -12.09
C GLN A 153 -11.75 7.20 -13.49
N ASN A 154 -11.32 6.25 -14.34
CA ASN A 154 -10.97 6.57 -15.72
C ASN A 154 -12.18 7.11 -16.49
N ARG A 155 -13.39 6.60 -16.21
CA ARG A 155 -14.62 7.16 -16.77
C ARG A 155 -14.89 8.57 -16.28
N GLY A 156 -14.72 8.83 -14.98
CA GLY A 156 -14.87 10.18 -14.41
C GLY A 156 -13.89 11.19 -15.00
N LEU A 157 -12.61 10.80 -15.18
CA LEU A 157 -11.60 11.63 -15.83
C LEU A 157 -12.00 11.96 -17.28
N LEU A 158 -12.38 10.94 -18.06
CA LEU A 158 -12.79 11.15 -19.45
C LEU A 158 -14.05 12.03 -19.54
N GLN A 159 -15.00 11.86 -18.63
CA GLN A 159 -16.18 12.73 -18.56
C GLN A 159 -15.79 14.18 -18.26
N ALA A 160 -14.91 14.42 -17.28
CA ALA A 160 -14.45 15.77 -16.96
C ALA A 160 -13.69 16.43 -18.12
N VAL A 161 -12.90 15.66 -18.88
CA VAL A 161 -12.26 16.14 -20.11
C VAL A 161 -13.29 16.50 -21.16
N ASP A 162 -14.30 15.65 -21.35
CA ASP A 162 -15.37 15.90 -22.30
C ASP A 162 -16.16 17.16 -21.95
N ASP A 163 -16.52 17.32 -20.67
CA ASP A 163 -17.22 18.49 -20.13
C ASP A 163 -16.39 19.77 -20.34
N PHE A 164 -15.11 19.75 -19.99
CA PHE A 164 -14.18 20.87 -20.21
C PHE A 164 -14.12 21.28 -21.69
N THR A 165 -13.98 20.32 -22.59
CA THR A 165 -13.89 20.64 -24.03
C THR A 165 -15.22 21.10 -24.62
N ALA A 166 -16.35 20.69 -24.05
CA ALA A 166 -17.68 21.15 -24.42
C ALA A 166 -17.91 22.59 -23.94
N GLU A 167 -17.55 22.91 -22.70
CA GLU A 167 -17.61 24.26 -22.14
C GLU A 167 -16.72 25.25 -22.90
N ALA A 168 -15.52 24.82 -23.28
CA ALA A 168 -14.61 25.59 -24.10
C ALA A 168 -15.02 25.71 -25.58
N GLN A 169 -16.16 25.10 -25.97
CA GLN A 169 -16.71 25.10 -27.33
C GLN A 169 -15.72 24.64 -28.41
N LEU A 170 -14.82 23.73 -28.05
CA LEU A 170 -13.80 23.22 -28.97
C LEU A 170 -14.42 22.45 -30.12
N ASP A 171 -13.81 22.54 -31.29
CA ASP A 171 -14.18 21.75 -32.44
C ASP A 171 -13.77 20.27 -32.30
N LYS A 172 -14.14 19.44 -33.27
CA LYS A 172 -13.86 18.00 -33.23
C LYS A 172 -12.36 17.68 -33.21
N ALA A 173 -11.55 18.43 -33.95
CA ALA A 173 -10.11 18.22 -34.04
C ALA A 173 -9.41 18.64 -32.74
N GLU A 174 -9.83 19.78 -32.17
CA GLU A 174 -9.34 20.31 -30.90
C GLU A 174 -9.67 19.37 -29.73
N ARG A 175 -10.92 18.86 -29.66
CA ARG A 175 -11.32 17.83 -28.67
C ARG A 175 -10.44 16.59 -28.74
N GLN A 176 -10.18 16.11 -29.95
CA GLN A 176 -9.35 14.93 -30.16
C GLN A 176 -7.90 15.19 -29.71
N ASN A 177 -7.38 16.40 -29.96
CA ASN A 177 -6.05 16.80 -29.52
C ASN A 177 -5.97 16.84 -27.99
N VAL A 178 -6.92 17.48 -27.30
CA VAL A 178 -6.96 17.53 -25.82
C VAL A 178 -7.02 16.12 -25.23
N ARG A 179 -7.89 15.24 -25.74
CA ARG A 179 -7.95 13.84 -25.29
C ARG A 179 -6.62 13.12 -25.49
N GLN A 180 -5.95 13.34 -26.63
CA GLN A 180 -4.64 12.75 -26.89
C GLN A 180 -3.58 13.26 -25.92
N GLN A 181 -3.58 14.55 -25.60
CA GLN A 181 -2.65 15.14 -24.63
C GLN A 181 -2.85 14.57 -23.23
N VAL A 182 -4.10 14.47 -22.77
CA VAL A 182 -4.42 13.86 -21.47
C VAL A 182 -3.97 12.39 -21.45
N TYR A 183 -4.24 11.64 -22.50
CA TYR A 183 -3.81 10.25 -22.61
C TYR A 183 -2.28 10.12 -22.56
N SER A 184 -1.56 10.90 -23.36
CA SER A 184 -0.09 10.89 -23.39
C SER A 184 0.49 11.24 -22.02
N TYR A 185 -0.01 12.29 -21.37
CA TYR A 185 0.42 12.68 -20.04
C TYR A 185 0.19 11.57 -19.01
N CYS A 186 -1.00 10.97 -18.98
CA CYS A 186 -1.27 9.86 -18.06
C CYS A 186 -0.35 8.65 -18.30
N ASN A 187 0.03 8.38 -19.55
CA ASN A 187 0.96 7.31 -19.87
C ASN A 187 2.40 7.62 -19.44
N GLU A 188 2.84 8.86 -19.57
CA GLU A 188 4.15 9.32 -19.09
C GLU A 188 4.26 9.19 -17.57
N GLN A 189 3.18 9.48 -16.82
CA GLN A 189 3.16 9.34 -15.36
C GLN A 189 3.15 7.89 -14.86
N LEU A 190 2.95 6.90 -15.75
CA LEU A 190 2.98 5.47 -15.41
C LEU A 190 4.37 4.83 -15.58
N GLN A 191 5.31 5.51 -16.25
CA GLN A 191 6.70 5.05 -16.46
C GLN A 191 7.63 5.47 -15.32
#